data_AF-A0A0D2E2T6-F1
#
_entry.id   AF-A0A0D2E2T6-F1
#
_cell.length_a   1.000
_cell.length_b   1.000
_cell.length_c   1.000
_cell.angle_alpha   90.00
_cell.angle_beta   90.00
_cell.angle_gamma   90.00
#
_symmetry.space_group_name_H-M   'P 1'
#
loop_
_entity.id
_entity.type
_entity.pdbx_description
1 polymer ?
#
loop_
_entity_poly.entity_id
_entity_poly.type
_entity_poly.pdbx_seq_one_letter_code
_entity_poly.pdbx_strand_id
1 'polypeptide(L)'
;MSRRYGPLFVCSGLLLLLLCCPASAAEKETKWLLPRTNVTGPSPNDYECESARAPDYYGIGVRLGIYFSWFTGWVANAFVPGDIGGALDTNAIFLFANLVAMVRCTITKVLTQLDCVILMHLSGGTIFSVLSLWGYRTCHYEAEGPKGIRHFGGFGTHLRLLLAMAVSVFGLWFWVVGIKPHTTDVVTDSGPCATVYTFMFAEVRADAGVRILYLIACISCVIYFGIMLLISTISLYARVAKGAALAKQGRWRTSTRLHYATGLYHKEYVAHNLIPLLLTDEMHFRLRRLFYFLRIANFLWIVWSMITVECTLNFNHVKGVLGPGNRIFFPSQLIPMIIGAFSFVRLGYKLLEKWRDPDDEPSLPQDAHTSMFTDPENSERSQAFPPKSRMFKLFAPPTDTLNHAPKEAPPEDNDIDDLMRDKPPRLRYLVSWLPWLSLLHRWKKDADRLNFHRRWTNQERGRSYSPATTLQGTPVSANFVNPYMAQIPD
;
A
#
# COMPACT_ATOMS: atom_id res chain seq x y z
N MET A 1 37.43 -4.91 -16.36
CA MET A 1 36.69 -4.26 -15.26
C MET A 1 35.95 -3.04 -15.81
N SER A 2 34.70 -3.19 -16.27
CA SER A 2 33.87 -2.05 -16.68
C SER A 2 32.55 -2.13 -15.91
N ARG A 3 32.27 -1.06 -15.15
CA ARG A 3 31.20 -0.94 -14.16
C ARG A 3 29.83 -0.93 -14.84
N ARG A 4 29.04 -2.00 -14.61
CA ARG A 4 27.61 -2.07 -14.95
C ARG A 4 26.78 -1.44 -13.83
N TYR A 5 26.53 -0.13 -13.89
CA TYR A 5 25.48 0.53 -13.10
C TYR A 5 24.26 0.76 -14.01
N GLY A 6 23.44 -0.28 -14.22
CA GLY A 6 22.48 -0.35 -15.34
C GLY A 6 21.00 -0.04 -15.07
N PRO A 7 20.42 -0.14 -13.86
CA PRO A 7 18.97 0.12 -13.71
C PRO A 7 18.56 1.14 -12.63
N LEU A 8 19.46 1.57 -11.75
CA LEU A 8 19.10 2.43 -10.60
C LEU A 8 18.82 3.90 -10.99
N PHE A 9 19.40 4.37 -12.10
CA PHE A 9 19.16 5.73 -12.61
C PHE A 9 17.82 5.90 -13.34
N VAL A 10 17.17 4.80 -13.76
CA VAL A 10 15.99 4.88 -14.65
C VAL A 10 14.73 5.31 -13.89
N CYS A 11 14.55 4.90 -12.62
CA CYS A 11 13.37 5.30 -11.84
C CYS A 11 13.45 6.72 -11.27
N SER A 12 14.63 7.17 -10.80
CA SER A 12 14.85 8.60 -10.48
C SER A 12 14.78 9.45 -11.74
N GLY A 13 15.28 8.93 -12.87
CA GLY A 13 15.18 9.55 -14.18
C GLY A 13 13.75 9.74 -14.67
N LEU A 14 12.80 8.86 -14.34
CA LEU A 14 11.39 9.00 -14.77
C LEU A 14 10.64 10.11 -14.00
N LEU A 15 10.91 10.24 -12.69
CA LEU A 15 10.39 11.35 -11.88
C LEU A 15 11.03 12.67 -12.32
N LEU A 16 12.35 12.66 -12.60
CA LEU A 16 13.03 13.79 -13.22
C LEU A 16 12.53 14.07 -14.64
N LEU A 17 12.19 13.08 -15.46
CA LEU A 17 11.66 13.27 -16.83
C LEU A 17 10.25 13.87 -16.81
N LEU A 18 9.40 13.49 -15.85
CA LEU A 18 8.09 14.12 -15.64
C LEU A 18 8.22 15.57 -15.14
N LEU A 19 9.28 15.86 -14.36
CA LEU A 19 9.64 17.21 -13.90
C LEU A 19 10.38 18.04 -14.97
N CYS A 20 11.11 17.39 -15.88
CA CYS A 20 12.00 18.02 -16.86
C CYS A 20 11.46 18.00 -18.29
N CYS A 21 10.27 17.46 -18.57
CA CYS A 21 9.60 17.70 -19.84
C CYS A 21 9.36 19.21 -19.94
N PRO A 22 10.16 19.97 -20.71
CA PRO A 22 9.97 21.40 -20.81
C PRO A 22 8.62 21.57 -21.49
N ALA A 23 7.69 22.22 -20.81
CA ALA A 23 6.49 22.72 -21.47
C ALA A 23 6.93 23.86 -22.41
N SER A 24 7.58 23.52 -23.53
CA SER A 24 8.02 24.50 -24.53
C SER A 24 6.88 24.90 -25.46
N ALA A 25 5.65 24.93 -24.96
CA ALA A 25 4.57 25.66 -25.58
C ALA A 25 4.58 27.03 -24.89
N ALA A 26 5.23 27.99 -25.53
CA ALA A 26 5.09 29.41 -25.19
C ALA A 26 3.64 29.83 -25.47
N GLU A 27 2.74 29.44 -24.57
CA GLU A 27 1.38 29.96 -24.55
C GLU A 27 1.50 31.43 -24.16
N LYS A 28 1.12 32.32 -25.08
CA LYS A 28 1.20 33.77 -24.90
C LYS A 28 0.56 34.15 -23.57
N GLU A 29 1.41 34.56 -22.63
CA GLU A 29 1.05 35.32 -21.43
C GLU A 29 0.04 36.39 -21.83
N THR A 30 -1.16 36.39 -21.26
CA THR A 30 -1.93 37.60 -20.87
C THR A 30 -3.41 37.33 -20.58
N LYS A 31 -4.03 36.23 -21.03
CA LYS A 31 -5.50 36.09 -20.90
C LYS A 31 -6.00 35.23 -19.73
N TRP A 32 -5.15 34.41 -19.12
CA TRP A 32 -5.54 33.48 -18.06
C TRP A 32 -5.14 33.91 -16.64
N LEU A 33 -4.28 34.92 -16.53
CA LEU A 33 -4.02 35.63 -15.28
C LEU A 33 -5.07 36.73 -15.14
N LEU A 34 -6.35 36.35 -15.06
CA LEU A 34 -7.32 37.28 -14.48
C LEU A 34 -6.93 37.38 -13.01
N PRO A 35 -6.36 38.51 -12.54
CA PRO A 35 -6.15 38.70 -11.12
C PRO A 35 -7.49 38.47 -10.44
N ARG A 36 -7.49 37.84 -9.24
CA ARG A 36 -8.70 37.72 -8.41
C ARG A 36 -9.40 39.07 -8.45
N THR A 37 -10.49 39.14 -9.18
CA THR A 37 -11.33 40.31 -9.13
C THR A 37 -11.89 40.27 -7.72
N ASN A 38 -11.62 41.31 -6.93
CA ASN A 38 -12.54 41.72 -5.88
C ASN A 38 -13.88 41.94 -6.60
N VAL A 39 -14.61 40.86 -6.87
CA VAL A 39 -16.04 40.95 -7.09
C VAL A 39 -16.53 41.29 -5.70
N THR A 40 -16.50 42.59 -5.39
CA THR A 40 -17.28 43.11 -4.29
C THR A 40 -18.68 42.58 -4.54
N GLY A 41 -19.10 41.61 -3.75
CA GLY A 41 -20.50 41.29 -3.67
C GLY A 41 -21.29 42.56 -3.34
N PRO A 42 -22.62 42.49 -3.26
CA PRO A 42 -23.42 43.65 -2.84
C PRO A 42 -22.99 44.22 -1.48
N SER A 43 -22.22 43.47 -0.67
CA SER A 43 -21.62 43.93 0.58
C SER A 43 -20.10 44.18 0.45
N PRO A 44 -19.56 45.24 1.08
CA PRO A 44 -18.12 45.54 1.11
C PRO A 44 -17.29 44.53 1.92
N ASN A 45 -17.90 43.45 2.43
CA ASN A 45 -17.23 42.38 3.17
C ASN A 45 -17.35 41.01 2.48
N ASP A 46 -18.05 40.91 1.35
CA ASP A 46 -18.07 39.69 0.54
C ASP A 46 -16.88 39.71 -0.42
N TYR A 47 -15.79 39.08 0.02
CA TYR A 47 -14.62 38.78 -0.80
C TYR A 47 -14.59 37.28 -1.10
N GLU A 48 -14.28 36.92 -2.33
CA GLU A 48 -14.07 35.52 -2.75
C GLU A 48 -12.57 35.29 -2.97
N CYS A 49 -11.93 34.65 -2.00
CA CYS A 49 -10.51 34.34 -2.07
C CYS A 49 -10.27 33.01 -2.80
N GLU A 50 -10.71 32.90 -4.07
CA GLU A 50 -10.52 31.70 -4.89
C GLU A 50 -9.71 31.92 -6.16
N SER A 51 -8.91 30.94 -6.55
CA SER A 51 -8.23 30.95 -7.86
C SER A 51 -9.24 30.57 -8.95
N ALA A 52 -9.09 31.11 -10.17
CA ALA A 52 -9.94 30.74 -11.31
C ALA A 52 -9.92 29.23 -11.62
N ARG A 53 -8.86 28.52 -11.20
CA ARG A 53 -8.72 27.06 -11.36
C ARG A 53 -8.98 26.26 -10.07
N ALA A 54 -9.36 26.92 -8.97
CA ALA A 54 -9.75 26.25 -7.73
C ALA A 54 -10.79 25.12 -7.95
N PRO A 55 -11.82 25.29 -8.80
CA PRO A 55 -12.78 24.23 -9.07
C PRO A 55 -12.16 22.99 -9.73
N ASP A 56 -11.06 23.11 -10.48
CA ASP A 56 -10.38 21.97 -11.11
C ASP A 56 -9.51 21.19 -10.14
N TYR A 57 -8.93 21.86 -9.13
CA TYR A 57 -8.01 21.24 -8.18
C TYR A 57 -8.74 20.57 -7.01
N TYR A 58 -9.75 21.25 -6.47
CA TYR A 58 -10.45 20.83 -5.26
C TYR A 58 -11.92 21.28 -5.29
N GLY A 59 -12.50 21.38 -6.49
CA GLY A 59 -13.95 21.51 -6.67
C GLY A 59 -14.71 20.42 -5.94
N ILE A 60 -16.00 20.64 -5.72
CA ILE A 60 -16.83 19.73 -4.92
C ILE A 60 -16.78 18.29 -5.46
N GLY A 61 -16.79 18.11 -6.78
CA GLY A 61 -16.71 16.77 -7.37
C GLY A 61 -15.35 16.09 -7.14
N VAL A 62 -14.25 16.85 -7.16
CA VAL A 62 -12.90 16.35 -6.85
C VAL A 62 -12.83 15.93 -5.38
N ARG A 63 -13.27 16.81 -4.47
CA ARG A 63 -13.27 16.54 -3.02
C ARG A 63 -14.13 15.32 -2.68
N LEU A 64 -15.38 15.29 -3.13
CA LEU A 64 -16.27 14.14 -2.89
C LEU A 64 -15.71 12.85 -3.49
N GLY A 65 -15.12 12.91 -4.69
CA GLY A 65 -14.44 11.76 -5.30
C GLY A 65 -13.31 11.21 -4.42
N ILE A 66 -12.44 12.08 -3.93
CA ILE A 66 -11.35 11.74 -3.01
C ILE A 66 -11.91 11.21 -1.67
N TYR A 67 -12.95 11.83 -1.12
CA TYR A 67 -13.58 11.44 0.13
C TYR A 67 -14.20 10.04 0.07
N PHE A 68 -14.98 9.77 -0.98
CA PHE A 68 -15.52 8.43 -1.23
C PHE A 68 -14.40 7.42 -1.46
N SER A 69 -13.32 7.79 -2.15
CA SER A 69 -12.15 6.95 -2.34
C SER A 69 -11.42 6.63 -1.03
N TRP A 70 -11.34 7.58 -0.08
CA TRP A 70 -10.80 7.34 1.26
C TRP A 70 -11.65 6.37 2.05
N PHE A 71 -12.97 6.61 2.10
CA PHE A 71 -13.89 5.69 2.77
C PHE A 71 -13.88 4.29 2.15
N THR A 72 -13.87 4.20 0.82
CA THR A 72 -13.76 2.92 0.10
C THR A 72 -12.48 2.18 0.48
N GLY A 73 -11.34 2.88 0.51
CA GLY A 73 -10.07 2.30 0.95
C GLY A 73 -10.11 1.80 2.40
N TRP A 74 -10.74 2.56 3.30
CA TRP A 74 -10.92 2.15 4.69
C TRP A 74 -11.84 0.94 4.84
N VAL A 75 -13.01 0.94 4.20
CA VAL A 75 -13.96 -0.19 4.23
C VAL A 75 -13.34 -1.44 3.63
N ALA A 76 -12.65 -1.34 2.48
CA ALA A 76 -11.99 -2.48 1.85
C ALA A 76 -10.92 -3.06 2.79
N ASN A 77 -10.14 -2.20 3.44
CA ASN A 77 -9.13 -2.64 4.41
C ASN A 77 -9.69 -3.18 5.73
N ALA A 78 -10.92 -2.84 6.09
CA ALA A 78 -11.55 -3.33 7.31
C ALA A 78 -12.33 -4.64 7.08
N PHE A 79 -12.98 -4.79 5.92
CA PHE A 79 -14.03 -5.81 5.73
C PHE A 79 -13.85 -6.69 4.48
N VAL A 80 -13.18 -6.19 3.44
CA VAL A 80 -13.09 -6.84 2.12
C VAL A 80 -11.63 -6.83 1.61
N PRO A 81 -10.74 -7.68 2.17
CA PRO A 81 -9.32 -7.72 1.79
C PRO A 81 -9.08 -7.90 0.30
N GLY A 82 -9.95 -8.61 -0.43
CA GLY A 82 -9.80 -8.85 -1.87
C GLY A 82 -9.85 -7.57 -2.71
N ASP A 83 -10.57 -6.54 -2.26
CA ASP A 83 -10.80 -5.32 -3.03
C ASP A 83 -9.83 -4.18 -2.69
N ILE A 84 -8.96 -4.40 -1.70
CA ILE A 84 -8.04 -3.36 -1.23
C ILE A 84 -7.08 -2.88 -2.33
N GLY A 85 -6.68 -3.78 -3.25
CA GLY A 85 -5.77 -3.45 -4.34
C GLY A 85 -6.34 -2.35 -5.24
N GLY A 86 -7.56 -2.53 -5.74
CA GLY A 86 -8.22 -1.54 -6.60
C GLY A 86 -8.50 -0.22 -5.87
N ALA A 87 -8.87 -0.27 -4.59
CA ALA A 87 -9.06 0.93 -3.79
C ALA A 87 -7.74 1.71 -3.60
N LEU A 88 -6.63 1.01 -3.34
CA LEU A 88 -5.31 1.63 -3.19
C LEU A 88 -4.81 2.25 -4.49
N ASP A 89 -5.04 1.60 -5.63
CA ASP A 89 -4.65 2.11 -6.94
C ASP A 89 -5.43 3.37 -7.31
N THR A 90 -6.75 3.39 -7.04
CA THR A 90 -7.59 4.58 -7.23
C THR A 90 -7.10 5.76 -6.39
N ASN A 91 -6.78 5.52 -5.11
CA ASN A 91 -6.22 6.54 -4.23
C ASN A 91 -4.83 7.03 -4.69
N ALA A 92 -4.00 6.13 -5.22
CA ALA A 92 -2.70 6.49 -5.78
C ALA A 92 -2.84 7.36 -7.05
N ILE A 93 -3.83 7.09 -7.89
CA ILE A 93 -4.13 7.91 -9.08
C ILE A 93 -4.55 9.32 -8.66
N PHE A 94 -5.44 9.47 -7.68
CA PHE A 94 -5.83 10.79 -7.17
C PHE A 94 -4.65 11.54 -6.55
N LEU A 95 -3.81 10.87 -5.75
CA LEU A 95 -2.63 11.49 -5.18
C LEU A 95 -1.62 11.91 -6.26
N PHE A 96 -1.47 11.11 -7.32
CA PHE A 96 -0.61 11.44 -8.46
C PHE A 96 -1.14 12.65 -9.23
N ALA A 97 -2.45 12.70 -9.48
CA ALA A 97 -3.09 13.86 -10.10
C ALA A 97 -2.88 15.14 -9.27
N ASN A 98 -3.06 15.08 -7.96
CA ASN A 98 -2.79 16.20 -7.05
C ASN A 98 -1.33 16.64 -7.10
N LEU A 99 -0.37 15.69 -7.09
CA LEU A 99 1.04 16.02 -7.20
C LEU A 99 1.37 16.71 -8.53
N VAL A 100 0.84 16.21 -9.65
CA VAL A 100 1.04 16.81 -10.97
C VAL A 100 0.45 18.21 -11.01
N ALA A 101 -0.76 18.40 -10.48
CA ALA A 101 -1.39 19.73 -10.38
C ALA A 101 -0.54 20.70 -9.56
N MET A 102 -0.10 20.28 -8.36
CA MET A 102 0.78 21.09 -7.50
C MET A 102 2.05 21.52 -8.25
N VAL A 103 2.80 20.56 -8.77
CA VAL A 103 4.08 20.83 -9.46
C VAL A 103 3.89 21.71 -10.69
N ARG A 104 2.96 21.34 -11.59
CA ARG A 104 2.76 22.06 -12.86
C ARG A 104 2.27 23.48 -12.60
N CYS A 105 1.30 23.66 -11.71
CA CYS A 105 0.71 24.97 -11.48
C CYS A 105 1.63 25.88 -10.66
N THR A 106 2.51 25.32 -9.82
CA THR A 106 3.62 26.07 -9.21
C THR A 106 4.60 26.55 -10.28
N ILE A 107 5.02 25.69 -11.21
CA ILE A 107 5.97 26.07 -12.28
C ILE A 107 5.37 27.16 -13.18
N THR A 108 4.08 27.06 -13.52
CA THR A 108 3.40 28.07 -14.35
C THR A 108 2.95 29.31 -13.58
N LYS A 109 3.25 29.42 -12.28
CA LYS A 109 2.84 30.53 -11.41
C LYS A 109 1.31 30.79 -11.40
N VAL A 110 0.52 29.72 -11.52
CA VAL A 110 -0.97 29.79 -11.46
C VAL A 110 -1.50 29.33 -10.11
N LEU A 111 -0.72 28.58 -9.35
CA LEU A 111 -1.11 28.05 -8.06
C LEU A 111 -0.97 29.12 -6.98
N THR A 112 -2.05 29.40 -6.23
CA THR A 112 -2.01 30.30 -5.07
C THR A 112 -1.51 29.56 -3.83
N GLN A 113 -1.13 30.30 -2.78
CA GLN A 113 -0.74 29.70 -1.50
C GLN A 113 -1.88 28.88 -0.88
N LEU A 114 -3.12 29.38 -0.99
CA LEU A 114 -4.32 28.69 -0.51
C LEU A 114 -4.55 27.36 -1.24
N ASP A 115 -4.42 27.36 -2.57
CA ASP A 115 -4.56 26.14 -3.37
C ASP A 115 -3.55 25.07 -2.94
N CYS A 116 -2.29 25.48 -2.72
CA CYS A 116 -1.24 24.59 -2.20
C CYS A 116 -1.61 23.99 -0.84
N VAL A 117 -2.10 24.79 0.11
CA VAL A 117 -2.49 24.30 1.45
C VAL A 117 -3.60 23.25 1.34
N ILE A 118 -4.63 23.51 0.53
CA ILE A 118 -5.76 22.58 0.35
C ILE A 118 -5.30 21.28 -0.34
N LEU A 119 -4.51 21.39 -1.42
CA LEU A 119 -3.95 20.22 -2.10
C LEU A 119 -3.00 19.42 -1.20
N MET A 120 -2.27 20.08 -0.31
CA MET A 120 -1.45 19.43 0.70
C MET A 120 -2.28 18.70 1.75
N HIS A 121 -3.41 19.27 2.20
CA HIS A 121 -4.33 18.57 3.11
C HIS A 121 -4.96 17.33 2.44
N LEU A 122 -5.41 17.44 1.18
CA LEU A 122 -5.90 16.30 0.41
C LEU A 122 -4.82 15.22 0.23
N SER A 123 -3.59 15.64 -0.05
CA SER A 123 -2.47 14.72 -0.21
C SER A 123 -2.10 14.03 1.12
N GLY A 124 -2.05 14.79 2.21
CA GLY A 124 -1.81 14.29 3.56
C GLY A 124 -2.90 13.32 4.03
N GLY A 125 -4.17 13.67 3.79
CA GLY A 125 -5.31 12.78 4.02
C GLY A 125 -5.10 11.44 3.35
N THR A 126 -4.75 11.43 2.06
CA THR A 126 -4.51 10.19 1.29
C THR A 126 -3.31 9.38 1.82
N ILE A 127 -2.20 10.05 2.13
CA ILE A 127 -0.96 9.41 2.61
C ILE A 127 -1.16 8.71 3.96
N PHE A 128 -1.79 9.41 4.91
CA PHE A 128 -1.93 8.92 6.28
C PHE A 128 -3.16 8.03 6.49
N SER A 129 -4.18 8.13 5.63
CA SER A 129 -5.32 7.23 5.70
C SER A 129 -5.09 5.91 4.95
N VAL A 130 -5.29 5.95 3.62
CA VAL A 130 -5.39 4.77 2.77
C VAL A 130 -4.03 4.26 2.31
N LEU A 131 -3.10 5.16 1.99
CA LEU A 131 -1.74 4.76 1.57
C LEU A 131 -0.81 4.49 2.74
N SER A 132 -1.29 4.61 3.97
CA SER A 132 -0.51 4.18 5.12
C SER A 132 -0.19 2.69 4.93
N LEU A 133 1.10 2.37 4.77
CA LEU A 133 1.56 0.99 4.66
C LEU A 133 1.09 0.13 5.83
N TRP A 134 0.73 0.80 6.93
CA TRP A 134 0.16 0.29 8.16
C TRP A 134 -1.23 -0.31 7.91
N GLY A 135 -2.13 0.41 7.22
CA GLY A 135 -3.47 -0.07 6.88
C GLY A 135 -3.44 -1.35 6.06
N TYR A 136 -2.80 -1.31 4.87
CA TYR A 136 -2.71 -2.45 3.94
C TYR A 136 -2.19 -3.73 4.62
N ARG A 137 -1.28 -3.61 5.61
CA ARG A 137 -0.73 -4.76 6.35
C ARG A 137 -1.76 -5.41 7.24
N THR A 138 -2.60 -4.64 7.92
CA THR A 138 -3.52 -5.19 8.93
C THR A 138 -4.45 -6.26 8.38
N CYS A 139 -5.04 -6.06 7.20
CA CYS A 139 -6.06 -6.98 6.68
C CYS A 139 -5.46 -8.31 6.18
N HIS A 140 -4.42 -8.26 5.33
CA HIS A 140 -3.75 -9.47 4.87
C HIS A 140 -3.07 -10.23 6.00
N TYR A 141 -2.56 -9.50 7.00
CA TYR A 141 -1.94 -10.12 8.15
C TYR A 141 -2.95 -10.83 9.06
N GLU A 142 -4.15 -10.27 9.22
CA GLU A 142 -5.23 -10.92 9.97
C GLU A 142 -5.73 -12.19 9.26
N ALA A 143 -5.85 -12.15 7.93
CA ALA A 143 -6.35 -13.29 7.14
C ALA A 143 -5.30 -14.41 6.95
N GLU A 144 -4.06 -14.05 6.60
CA GLU A 144 -3.03 -14.99 6.15
C GLU A 144 -1.86 -15.12 7.14
N GLY A 145 -1.85 -14.33 8.22
CA GLY A 145 -0.73 -14.25 9.15
C GLY A 145 0.54 -13.71 8.47
N PRO A 146 1.73 -14.25 8.83
CA PRO A 146 3.01 -13.91 8.20
C PRO A 146 3.02 -14.02 6.69
N LYS A 147 2.23 -14.95 6.12
CA LYS A 147 2.16 -15.16 4.67
C LYS A 147 1.58 -13.92 3.97
N GLY A 148 0.75 -13.13 4.65
CA GLY A 148 0.22 -11.85 4.16
C GLY A 148 1.30 -10.84 3.78
N ILE A 149 2.51 -10.96 4.31
CA ILE A 149 3.64 -10.09 3.95
C ILE A 149 4.12 -10.34 2.51
N ARG A 150 3.80 -11.50 1.93
CA ARG A 150 4.12 -11.81 0.53
C ARG A 150 3.38 -10.90 -0.46
N HIS A 151 2.30 -10.26 -0.02
CA HIS A 151 1.57 -9.25 -0.80
C HIS A 151 2.32 -7.90 -0.85
N PHE A 152 3.39 -7.74 -0.05
CA PHE A 152 4.17 -6.51 0.05
C PHE A 152 5.42 -6.52 -0.82
N GLY A 153 5.69 -5.37 -1.45
CA GLY A 153 6.85 -5.18 -2.31
C GLY A 153 6.61 -5.61 -3.76
N GLY A 154 5.36 -5.61 -4.22
CA GLY A 154 5.06 -5.54 -5.65
C GLY A 154 5.37 -4.15 -6.21
N PHE A 155 5.36 -4.02 -7.54
CA PHE A 155 5.60 -2.76 -8.26
C PHE A 155 4.71 -1.61 -7.74
N GLY A 156 3.42 -1.88 -7.50
CA GLY A 156 2.50 -0.88 -6.96
C GLY A 156 2.88 -0.35 -5.56
N THR A 157 3.55 -1.14 -4.72
CA THR A 157 4.06 -0.64 -3.43
C THR A 157 5.18 0.38 -3.63
N HIS A 158 6.09 0.13 -4.57
CA HIS A 158 7.19 1.05 -4.90
C HIS A 158 6.67 2.37 -5.46
N LEU A 159 5.70 2.30 -6.38
CA LEU A 159 5.09 3.49 -6.98
C LEU A 159 4.42 4.36 -5.90
N ARG A 160 3.66 3.75 -5.00
CA ARG A 160 3.03 4.46 -3.87
C ARG A 160 4.05 5.08 -2.92
N LEU A 161 5.13 4.38 -2.61
CA LEU A 161 6.24 4.92 -1.80
C LEU A 161 6.93 6.10 -2.48
N LEU A 162 7.19 6.00 -3.78
CA LEU A 162 7.77 7.08 -4.57
C LEU A 162 6.86 8.30 -4.60
N LEU A 163 5.56 8.08 -4.78
CA LEU A 163 4.55 9.13 -4.81
C LEU A 163 4.42 9.84 -3.45
N ALA A 164 4.32 9.09 -2.36
CA ALA A 164 4.28 9.65 -1.01
C ALA A 164 5.56 10.45 -0.67
N MET A 165 6.72 9.94 -1.10
CA MET A 165 7.99 10.66 -0.97
C MET A 165 7.99 11.97 -1.76
N ALA A 166 7.56 11.95 -3.02
CA ALA A 166 7.51 13.14 -3.88
C ALA A 166 6.59 14.23 -3.30
N VAL A 167 5.40 13.86 -2.83
CA VAL A 167 4.48 14.77 -2.13
C VAL A 167 5.10 15.31 -0.84
N SER A 168 5.80 14.48 -0.06
CA SER A 168 6.45 14.91 1.18
C SER A 168 7.58 15.91 0.94
N VAL A 169 8.37 15.71 -0.13
CA VAL A 169 9.42 16.64 -0.57
C VAL A 169 8.82 17.95 -1.05
N PHE A 170 7.75 17.90 -1.85
CA PHE A 170 7.04 19.10 -2.29
C PHE A 170 6.46 19.88 -1.09
N GLY A 171 5.82 19.17 -0.15
CA GLY A 171 5.31 19.75 1.08
C GLY A 171 6.40 20.42 1.91
N LEU A 172 7.56 19.77 2.07
CA LEU A 172 8.70 20.34 2.77
C LEU A 172 9.17 21.64 2.10
N TRP A 173 9.32 21.65 0.78
CA TRP A 173 9.65 22.87 0.04
C TRP A 173 8.61 23.98 0.25
N PHE A 174 7.32 23.64 0.16
CA PHE A 174 6.23 24.58 0.34
C PHE A 174 6.25 25.22 1.73
N TRP A 175 6.36 24.42 2.79
CA TRP A 175 6.36 24.95 4.17
C TRP A 175 7.65 25.70 4.52
N VAL A 176 8.78 25.41 3.87
CA VAL A 176 10.04 26.15 4.10
C VAL A 176 10.05 27.48 3.33
N VAL A 177 9.62 27.45 2.07
CA VAL A 177 9.83 28.54 1.09
C VAL A 177 8.50 29.04 0.51
N GLY A 178 7.65 28.14 -0.01
CA GLY A 178 6.41 28.50 -0.73
C GLY A 178 5.35 29.28 0.06
N ILE A 179 5.21 29.02 1.37
CA ILE A 179 4.20 29.67 2.22
C ILE A 179 4.58 31.10 2.62
N LYS A 180 5.86 31.46 2.53
CA LYS A 180 6.31 32.80 2.94
C LYS A 180 5.87 33.82 1.88
N PRO A 181 5.20 34.91 2.28
CA PRO A 181 4.82 35.97 1.36
C PRO A 181 6.08 36.60 0.74
N HIS A 182 6.02 36.95 -0.55
CA HIS A 182 7.08 37.65 -1.31
C HIS A 182 8.40 36.91 -1.57
N THR A 183 8.64 35.73 -1.00
CA THR A 183 9.90 34.99 -1.25
C THR A 183 9.83 34.02 -2.43
N THR A 184 8.64 33.80 -3.00
CA THR A 184 8.45 32.81 -4.07
C THR A 184 7.62 33.36 -5.21
N ASP A 185 7.79 32.73 -6.37
CA ASP A 185 6.97 32.90 -7.57
C ASP A 185 5.50 32.45 -7.40
N VAL A 186 5.12 32.00 -6.20
CA VAL A 186 3.73 31.69 -5.87
C VAL A 186 2.98 33.02 -5.77
N VAL A 187 1.91 33.15 -6.56
CA VAL A 187 1.10 34.36 -6.59
C VAL A 187 0.54 34.62 -5.20
N THR A 188 0.99 35.71 -4.59
CA THR A 188 0.47 36.19 -3.31
C THR A 188 -0.71 37.08 -3.61
N ASP A 189 -1.88 36.73 -3.09
CA ASP A 189 -3.05 37.58 -3.23
C ASP A 189 -2.84 38.91 -2.49
N SER A 190 -3.42 39.99 -2.99
CA SER A 190 -3.43 41.28 -2.32
C SER A 190 -4.68 41.46 -1.46
N GLY A 191 -4.60 42.32 -0.45
CA GLY A 191 -5.74 42.67 0.40
C GLY A 191 -6.11 41.58 1.42
N PRO A 192 -7.41 41.38 1.72
CA PRO A 192 -7.86 40.48 2.80
C PRO A 192 -7.54 39.01 2.53
N CYS A 193 -7.32 38.64 1.26
CA CYS A 193 -6.96 37.28 0.87
C CYS A 193 -5.45 36.95 1.00
N ALA A 194 -4.62 37.94 1.35
CA ALA A 194 -3.17 37.74 1.47
C ALA A 194 -2.81 36.77 2.62
N THR A 195 -3.62 36.75 3.67
CA THR A 195 -3.44 35.86 4.82
C THR A 195 -4.21 34.57 4.62
N VAL A 196 -3.47 33.47 4.51
CA VAL A 196 -4.06 32.12 4.41
C VAL A 196 -4.31 31.57 5.80
N TYR A 197 -5.53 31.11 6.05
CA TYR A 197 -5.93 30.43 7.27
C TYR A 197 -6.00 28.92 7.05
N THR A 198 -5.75 28.14 8.09
CA THR A 198 -5.85 26.68 8.09
C THR A 198 -6.50 26.22 9.39
N PHE A 199 -7.15 25.06 9.36
CA PHE A 199 -7.77 24.47 10.53
C PHE A 199 -6.77 23.58 11.27
N MET A 200 -6.59 23.86 12.57
CA MET A 200 -5.97 22.91 13.50
C MET A 200 -6.88 22.54 14.67
N PHE A 201 -7.90 23.35 14.98
CA PHE A 201 -9.02 23.20 15.94
C PHE A 201 -9.78 24.55 16.02
N ALA A 202 -9.11 25.63 15.62
CA ALA A 202 -9.63 26.97 15.40
C ALA A 202 -9.07 27.53 14.08
N GLU A 203 -9.52 28.72 13.71
CA GLU A 203 -8.95 29.51 12.62
C GLU A 203 -7.55 29.97 12.99
N VAL A 204 -6.53 29.42 12.32
CA VAL A 204 -5.13 29.77 12.58
C VAL A 204 -4.44 30.14 11.28
N ARG A 205 -3.61 31.19 11.33
CA ARG A 205 -2.77 31.58 10.21
C ARG A 205 -1.80 30.48 9.80
N ALA A 206 -1.79 30.12 8.52
CA ALA A 206 -0.96 29.04 7.99
C ALA A 206 0.55 29.36 8.06
N ASP A 207 0.93 30.64 8.06
CA ASP A 207 2.31 31.09 8.17
C ASP A 207 2.82 31.20 9.63
N ALA A 208 1.93 31.00 10.62
CA ALA A 208 2.24 31.10 12.05
C ALA A 208 2.77 29.77 12.65
N GLY A 209 2.50 29.50 13.93
CA GLY A 209 3.03 28.33 14.64
C GLY A 209 2.68 26.98 13.99
N VAL A 210 1.53 26.87 13.33
CA VAL A 210 1.08 25.66 12.62
C VAL A 210 2.06 25.26 11.50
N ARG A 211 2.78 26.21 10.92
CA ARG A 211 3.84 25.97 9.95
C ARG A 211 4.93 25.06 10.50
N ILE A 212 5.31 25.23 11.77
CA ILE A 212 6.35 24.42 12.42
C ILE A 212 5.89 22.96 12.52
N LEU A 213 4.62 22.75 12.89
CA LEU A 213 4.03 21.42 12.97
C LEU A 213 4.05 20.71 11.61
N TYR A 214 3.61 21.39 10.55
CA TYR A 214 3.64 20.81 9.21
C TYR A 214 5.06 20.56 8.70
N LEU A 215 6.01 21.42 9.05
CA LEU A 215 7.43 21.23 8.71
C LEU A 215 8.00 19.98 9.39
N ILE A 216 7.73 19.79 10.69
CA ILE A 216 8.13 18.56 11.41
C ILE A 216 7.48 17.34 10.77
N ALA A 217 6.19 17.41 10.44
CA ALA A 217 5.47 16.31 9.80
C ALA A 217 6.07 15.97 8.41
N CYS A 218 6.35 16.96 7.57
CA CYS A 218 6.96 16.76 6.26
C CYS A 218 8.38 16.20 6.36
N ILE A 219 9.24 16.71 7.26
CA ILE A 219 10.58 16.13 7.51
C ILE A 219 10.45 14.67 7.95
N SER A 220 9.56 14.38 8.88
CA SER A 220 9.33 13.01 9.36
C SER A 220 8.88 12.09 8.22
N CYS A 221 8.00 12.57 7.35
CA CYS A 221 7.56 11.81 6.17
C CYS A 221 8.67 11.59 5.15
N VAL A 222 9.48 12.61 4.85
CA VAL A 222 10.63 12.51 3.94
C VAL A 222 11.62 11.47 4.45
N ILE A 223 11.95 11.50 5.75
CA ILE A 223 12.84 10.52 6.36
C ILE A 223 12.21 9.12 6.29
N TYR A 224 10.97 8.98 6.72
CA TYR A 224 10.27 7.70 6.77
C TYR A 224 10.12 7.06 5.38
N PHE A 225 9.52 7.78 4.42
CA PHE A 225 9.31 7.26 3.06
C PHE A 225 10.64 7.11 2.31
N GLY A 226 11.63 7.97 2.56
CA GLY A 226 12.97 7.84 2.01
C GLY A 226 13.66 6.55 2.45
N ILE A 227 13.64 6.24 3.74
CA ILE A 227 14.17 4.97 4.28
C ILE A 227 13.41 3.79 3.68
N MET A 228 12.08 3.84 3.67
CA MET A 228 11.26 2.75 3.13
C MET A 228 11.52 2.52 1.64
N LEU A 229 11.64 3.59 0.84
CA LEU A 229 11.93 3.51 -0.59
C LEU A 229 13.34 2.95 -0.85
N LEU A 230 14.36 3.42 -0.11
CA LEU A 230 15.73 2.90 -0.21
C LEU A 230 15.75 1.39 0.00
N ILE A 231 15.08 0.93 1.04
CA ILE A 231 15.11 -0.47 1.44
C ILE A 231 14.28 -1.35 0.50
N SER A 232 13.15 -0.82 0.03
CA SER A 232 12.38 -1.44 -1.04
C SER A 232 13.24 -1.61 -2.29
N THR A 233 14.04 -0.59 -2.66
CA THR A 233 14.93 -0.62 -3.82
C THR A 233 16.04 -1.66 -3.66
N ILE A 234 16.64 -1.78 -2.47
CA ILE A 234 17.62 -2.84 -2.15
C ILE A 234 16.96 -4.22 -2.29
N SER A 235 15.74 -4.38 -1.79
CA SER A 235 14.98 -5.63 -1.91
C SER A 235 14.71 -6.00 -3.38
N LEU A 236 14.30 -5.02 -4.18
CA LEU A 236 14.07 -5.18 -5.62
C LEU A 236 15.35 -5.58 -6.33
N TYR A 237 16.47 -4.91 -6.03
CA TYR A 237 17.78 -5.24 -6.59
C TYR A 237 18.19 -6.69 -6.24
N ALA A 238 18.03 -7.10 -4.99
CA ALA A 238 18.32 -8.46 -4.56
C ALA A 238 17.46 -9.50 -5.29
N ARG A 239 16.17 -9.20 -5.52
CA ARG A 239 15.26 -10.05 -6.32
C ARG A 239 15.69 -10.15 -7.77
N VAL A 240 16.04 -9.02 -8.40
CA VAL A 240 16.54 -8.99 -9.79
C VAL A 240 17.85 -9.76 -9.90
N ALA A 241 18.77 -9.60 -8.95
CA ALA A 241 20.04 -10.32 -8.92
C ALA A 241 19.84 -11.84 -8.75
N LYS A 242 18.96 -12.27 -7.83
CA LYS A 242 18.59 -13.69 -7.66
C LYS A 242 17.92 -14.24 -8.92
N GLY A 243 17.00 -13.48 -9.50
CA GLY A 243 16.35 -13.80 -10.78
C GLY A 243 17.38 -14.00 -11.89
N ALA A 244 18.34 -13.07 -12.02
CA ALA A 244 19.43 -13.15 -12.99
C ALA A 244 20.43 -14.28 -12.71
N ALA A 245 20.53 -14.78 -11.48
CA ALA A 245 21.35 -15.96 -11.14
C ALA A 245 20.63 -17.26 -11.50
N LEU A 246 19.36 -17.43 -11.08
CA LEU A 246 18.51 -18.57 -11.46
C LEU A 246 18.34 -18.67 -12.97
N ALA A 247 18.31 -17.50 -13.59
CA ALA A 247 18.28 -17.33 -15.02
C ALA A 247 19.41 -18.03 -15.75
N LYS A 248 20.64 -17.73 -15.31
CA LYS A 248 21.86 -18.33 -15.86
C LYS A 248 21.90 -19.83 -15.63
N GLN A 249 21.24 -20.33 -14.59
CA GLN A 249 21.15 -21.76 -14.28
C GLN A 249 20.06 -22.49 -15.09
N GLY A 250 19.31 -21.81 -15.95
CA GLY A 250 18.16 -22.41 -16.65
C GLY A 250 16.98 -22.74 -15.73
N ARG A 251 17.01 -22.33 -14.46
CA ARG A 251 16.00 -22.61 -13.43
C ARG A 251 15.02 -21.46 -13.23
N TRP A 252 14.73 -20.70 -14.29
CA TRP A 252 13.82 -19.54 -14.24
C TRP A 252 12.41 -19.86 -13.74
N ARG A 253 11.97 -21.13 -13.85
CA ARG A 253 10.65 -21.59 -13.36
C ARG A 253 10.58 -21.72 -11.83
N THR A 254 11.71 -21.76 -11.13
CA THR A 254 11.72 -21.78 -9.66
C THR A 254 11.52 -20.38 -9.11
N SER A 255 10.60 -20.25 -8.15
CA SER A 255 10.06 -18.97 -7.68
C SER A 255 11.15 -17.94 -7.34
N THR A 256 11.05 -16.75 -7.95
CA THR A 256 11.90 -15.59 -7.68
C THR A 256 11.49 -14.84 -6.40
N ARG A 257 10.45 -15.30 -5.69
CA ARG A 257 9.95 -14.62 -4.50
C ARG A 257 11.02 -14.60 -3.41
N LEU A 258 11.23 -13.41 -2.85
CA LEU A 258 12.03 -13.23 -1.65
C LEU A 258 11.12 -13.56 -0.47
N HIS A 259 11.47 -14.57 0.32
CA HIS A 259 10.75 -14.87 1.55
C HIS A 259 11.20 -13.88 2.63
N TYR A 260 10.23 -13.21 3.27
CA TYR A 260 10.47 -12.41 4.46
C TYR A 260 9.95 -13.19 5.65
N ALA A 261 10.82 -13.46 6.62
CA ALA A 261 10.37 -14.03 7.88
C ALA A 261 9.86 -12.94 8.79
N THR A 262 8.74 -13.23 9.44
CA THR A 262 8.25 -12.40 10.54
C THR A 262 8.10 -13.15 11.85
N GLY A 263 8.19 -14.49 11.83
CA GLY A 263 8.24 -15.27 13.06
C GLY A 263 6.96 -15.26 13.90
N LEU A 264 5.84 -14.95 13.26
CA LEU A 264 4.54 -14.83 13.88
C LEU A 264 3.61 -15.90 13.28
N TYR A 265 4.10 -17.13 13.15
CA TYR A 265 3.31 -18.24 12.60
C TYR A 265 2.19 -18.64 13.56
N HIS A 266 0.97 -18.78 13.05
CA HIS A 266 -0.22 -19.05 13.86
C HIS A 266 -0.72 -20.49 13.80
N LYS A 267 -0.54 -21.27 12.72
CA LYS A 267 -1.56 -22.30 12.41
C LYS A 267 -1.19 -23.78 12.39
N GLU A 268 0.06 -24.22 12.53
CA GLU A 268 0.38 -25.65 12.29
C GLU A 268 0.91 -26.45 13.49
N TYR A 269 1.10 -25.86 14.66
CA TYR A 269 1.60 -26.63 15.83
C TYR A 269 0.55 -26.97 16.89
N VAL A 270 -0.71 -26.53 16.75
CA VAL A 270 -1.74 -26.80 17.75
C VAL A 270 -2.43 -28.17 17.56
N ALA A 271 -2.27 -28.80 16.38
CA ALA A 271 -2.97 -30.06 16.12
C ALA A 271 -2.29 -31.32 16.69
N HIS A 272 -1.05 -31.26 17.21
CA HIS A 272 -0.34 -32.51 17.53
C HIS A 272 0.44 -32.62 18.84
N ASN A 273 0.49 -31.59 19.71
CA ASN A 273 1.04 -31.75 21.06
C ASN A 273 0.22 -30.95 22.08
N LEU A 274 -0.21 -31.62 23.15
CA LEU A 274 -1.28 -31.22 24.08
C LEU A 274 -0.95 -30.01 25.00
N ILE A 275 0.18 -29.32 24.84
CA ILE A 275 0.62 -28.23 25.73
C ILE A 275 1.27 -27.09 24.94
N PRO A 276 0.46 -26.22 24.29
CA PRO A 276 0.82 -24.79 24.19
C PRO A 276 -0.42 -23.86 24.12
N LEU A 277 -1.48 -24.09 24.90
CA LEU A 277 -2.72 -23.31 24.78
C LEU A 277 -2.65 -21.89 25.39
N LEU A 278 -1.84 -21.67 26.44
CA LEU A 278 -1.96 -20.46 27.26
C LEU A 278 -1.12 -19.25 26.80
N LEU A 279 0.00 -19.47 26.08
CA LEU A 279 0.92 -18.36 25.73
C LEU A 279 0.61 -17.72 24.36
N THR A 280 -0.05 -18.45 23.47
CA THR A 280 -0.36 -18.01 22.10
C THR A 280 -1.56 -17.07 22.05
N ASP A 281 -2.55 -17.27 22.92
CA ASP A 281 -3.78 -16.47 22.96
C ASP A 281 -3.52 -15.00 23.34
N GLU A 282 -2.58 -14.76 24.25
CA GLU A 282 -2.28 -13.39 24.69
C GLU A 282 -1.66 -12.54 23.55
N MET A 283 -0.78 -13.14 22.74
CA MET A 283 -0.15 -12.44 21.62
C MET A 283 -1.16 -12.09 20.53
N HIS A 284 -2.06 -13.02 20.21
CA HIS A 284 -3.12 -12.81 19.22
C HIS A 284 -4.07 -11.70 19.65
N PHE A 285 -4.49 -11.70 20.92
CA PHE A 285 -5.34 -10.67 21.47
C PHE A 285 -4.68 -9.27 21.40
N ARG A 286 -3.39 -9.17 21.73
CA ARG A 286 -2.64 -7.91 21.65
C ARG A 286 -2.54 -7.38 20.22
N LEU A 287 -2.27 -8.24 19.24
CA LEU A 287 -2.17 -7.84 17.83
C LEU A 287 -3.54 -7.43 17.25
N ARG A 288 -4.60 -8.19 17.55
CA ARG A 288 -5.97 -7.86 17.16
C ARG A 288 -6.39 -6.49 17.73
N ARG A 289 -6.09 -6.22 18.99
CA ARG A 289 -6.37 -4.91 19.63
C ARG A 289 -5.63 -3.77 18.94
N LEU A 290 -4.37 -3.99 18.57
CA LEU A 290 -3.56 -3.00 17.85
C LEU A 290 -4.13 -2.72 16.45
N PHE A 291 -4.50 -3.76 15.69
CA PHE A 291 -5.12 -3.58 14.37
C PHE A 291 -6.47 -2.88 14.45
N TYR A 292 -7.29 -3.22 15.46
CA TYR A 292 -8.54 -2.53 15.70
C TYR A 292 -8.33 -1.04 16.03
N PHE A 293 -7.35 -0.73 16.90
CA PHE A 293 -6.97 0.64 17.19
C PHE A 293 -6.52 1.39 15.92
N LEU A 294 -5.68 0.78 15.08
CA LEU A 294 -5.26 1.37 13.81
C LEU A 294 -6.42 1.60 12.85
N ARG A 295 -7.40 0.69 12.77
CA ARG A 295 -8.61 0.86 11.95
C ARG A 295 -9.43 2.07 12.40
N ILE A 296 -9.62 2.23 13.71
CA ILE A 296 -10.33 3.38 14.28
C ILE A 296 -9.52 4.67 14.08
N ALA A 297 -8.22 4.65 14.39
CA ALA A 297 -7.36 5.82 14.22
C ALA A 297 -7.32 6.28 12.76
N ASN A 298 -7.31 5.35 11.81
CA ASN A 298 -7.40 5.65 10.38
C ASN A 298 -8.75 6.27 10.00
N PHE A 299 -9.87 5.72 10.49
CA PHE A 299 -11.19 6.33 10.29
C PHE A 299 -11.26 7.76 10.84
N LEU A 300 -10.81 7.96 12.08
CA LEU A 300 -10.76 9.28 12.71
C LEU A 300 -9.88 10.24 11.92
N TRP A 301 -8.75 9.75 11.37
CA TRP A 301 -7.88 10.54 10.52
C TRP A 301 -8.55 10.96 9.20
N ILE A 302 -9.33 10.07 8.58
CA ILE A 302 -10.11 10.38 7.38
C ILE A 302 -11.10 11.51 7.67
N VAL A 303 -11.90 11.36 8.73
CA VAL A 303 -12.87 12.37 9.15
C VAL A 303 -12.17 13.69 9.48
N TRP A 304 -11.07 13.63 10.23
CA TRP A 304 -10.23 14.79 10.54
C TRP A 304 -9.74 15.51 9.28
N SER A 305 -9.27 14.75 8.28
CA SER A 305 -8.77 15.31 7.03
C SER A 305 -9.88 15.98 6.21
N MET A 306 -11.08 15.40 6.18
CA MET A 306 -12.25 16.02 5.55
C MET A 306 -12.60 17.34 6.23
N ILE A 307 -12.77 17.33 7.56
CA ILE A 307 -13.06 18.53 8.36
C ILE A 307 -11.99 19.60 8.13
N THR A 308 -10.71 19.21 8.13
CA THR A 308 -9.60 20.14 7.91
C THR A 308 -9.71 20.84 6.55
N VAL A 309 -10.05 20.11 5.49
CA VAL A 309 -10.23 20.69 4.15
C VAL A 309 -11.46 21.62 4.12
N GLU A 310 -12.61 21.16 4.61
CA GLU A 310 -13.86 21.95 4.61
C GLU A 310 -13.74 23.22 5.46
N CYS A 311 -13.17 23.13 6.66
CA CYS A 311 -12.92 24.29 7.51
C CYS A 311 -11.90 25.25 6.89
N THR A 312 -10.85 24.74 6.23
CA THR A 312 -9.88 25.59 5.52
C THR A 312 -10.56 26.37 4.40
N LEU A 313 -11.45 25.75 3.63
CA LEU A 313 -12.22 26.45 2.59
C LEU A 313 -13.14 27.51 3.19
N ASN A 314 -13.85 27.18 4.28
CA ASN A 314 -14.78 28.10 4.93
C ASN A 314 -14.07 29.31 5.55
N PHE A 315 -12.95 29.10 6.25
CA PHE A 315 -12.15 30.17 6.86
C PHE A 315 -11.51 31.12 5.85
N ASN A 316 -11.27 30.66 4.63
CA ASN A 316 -10.74 31.52 3.56
C ASN A 316 -11.84 31.97 2.58
N HIS A 317 -13.13 31.87 2.96
CA HIS A 317 -14.25 32.33 2.13
C HIS A 317 -14.26 31.80 0.68
N VAL A 318 -13.83 30.55 0.48
CA VAL A 318 -13.81 29.92 -0.85
C VAL A 318 -15.19 29.35 -1.15
N LYS A 319 -16.06 30.15 -1.79
CA LYS A 319 -17.46 29.80 -2.08
C LYS A 319 -17.69 29.25 -3.49
N GLY A 320 -16.92 29.69 -4.49
CA GLY A 320 -17.14 29.36 -5.91
C GLY A 320 -16.59 28.01 -6.38
N VAL A 321 -16.08 27.17 -5.46
CA VAL A 321 -15.69 25.78 -5.76
C VAL A 321 -16.85 24.89 -6.25
N LEU A 322 -18.10 25.35 -6.14
CA LEU A 322 -19.28 24.69 -6.70
C LEU A 322 -19.50 25.00 -8.19
N GLY A 323 -18.66 25.82 -8.83
CA GLY A 323 -18.82 26.26 -10.22
C GLY A 323 -19.94 27.29 -10.41
N PRO A 324 -20.08 27.87 -11.62
CA PRO A 324 -21.10 28.88 -11.89
C PRO A 324 -22.51 28.35 -11.60
N GLY A 325 -23.23 29.03 -10.70
CA GLY A 325 -24.60 28.65 -10.31
C GLY A 325 -24.68 27.42 -9.41
N ASN A 326 -23.63 27.10 -8.66
CA ASN A 326 -23.54 25.94 -7.77
C ASN A 326 -23.72 24.59 -8.48
N ARG A 327 -23.24 24.48 -9.74
CA ARG A 327 -23.35 23.28 -10.56
C ARG A 327 -21.99 22.68 -10.87
N ILE A 328 -21.92 21.35 -10.78
CA ILE A 328 -20.79 20.56 -11.27
C ILE A 328 -20.75 20.66 -12.80
N PHE A 329 -20.03 21.64 -13.31
CA PHE A 329 -20.01 21.96 -14.74
C PHE A 329 -18.83 21.30 -15.47
N PHE A 330 -17.68 21.18 -14.81
CA PHE A 330 -16.46 20.76 -15.47
C PHE A 330 -16.23 19.24 -15.40
N PRO A 331 -15.78 18.60 -16.50
CA PRO A 331 -15.38 17.20 -16.51
C PRO A 331 -14.30 16.87 -15.46
N SER A 332 -13.43 17.83 -15.15
CA SER A 332 -12.41 17.74 -14.10
C SER A 332 -13.00 17.42 -12.71
N GLN A 333 -14.23 17.84 -12.43
CA GLN A 333 -14.94 17.55 -11.18
C GLN A 333 -15.84 16.32 -11.28
N LEU A 334 -16.52 16.16 -12.43
CA LEU A 334 -17.46 15.06 -12.64
C LEU A 334 -16.77 13.69 -12.63
N ILE A 335 -15.61 13.58 -13.28
CA ILE A 335 -14.89 12.29 -13.42
C ILE A 335 -14.44 11.75 -12.04
N PRO A 336 -13.71 12.51 -11.20
CA PRO A 336 -13.36 12.06 -9.86
C PRO A 336 -14.56 11.68 -9.00
N MET A 337 -15.64 12.47 -9.07
CA MET A 337 -16.87 12.21 -8.32
C MET A 337 -17.48 10.87 -8.71
N ILE A 338 -17.63 10.62 -10.01
CA ILE A 338 -18.14 9.36 -10.54
C ILE A 338 -17.25 8.19 -10.09
N ILE A 339 -15.93 8.29 -10.29
CA ILE A 339 -15.00 7.22 -9.90
C ILE A 339 -15.13 6.90 -8.41
N GLY A 340 -15.15 7.92 -7.56
CA GLY A 340 -15.29 7.75 -6.10
C GLY A 340 -16.64 7.15 -5.73
N ALA A 341 -17.74 7.68 -6.26
CA ALA A 341 -19.09 7.23 -5.96
C ALA A 341 -19.35 5.79 -6.42
N PHE A 342 -18.99 5.44 -7.65
CA PHE A 342 -19.16 4.06 -8.15
C PHE A 342 -18.29 3.06 -7.40
N SER A 343 -17.06 3.44 -7.03
CA SER A 343 -16.20 2.59 -6.20
C SER A 343 -16.81 2.34 -4.82
N PHE A 344 -17.38 3.37 -4.21
CA PHE A 344 -18.07 3.27 -2.92
C PHE A 344 -19.31 2.39 -3.00
N VAL A 345 -20.17 2.59 -4.01
CA VAL A 345 -21.38 1.78 -4.22
C VAL A 345 -21.03 0.32 -4.51
N ARG A 346 -20.04 0.06 -5.38
CA ARG A 346 -19.56 -1.30 -5.69
C ARG A 346 -19.12 -2.03 -4.42
N LEU A 347 -18.33 -1.38 -3.58
CA LEU A 347 -17.86 -1.97 -2.34
C LEU A 347 -18.98 -2.15 -1.32
N GLY A 348 -19.91 -1.20 -1.24
CA GLY A 348 -21.12 -1.30 -0.42
C GLY A 348 -21.97 -2.50 -0.80
N TYR A 349 -22.17 -2.75 -2.10
CA TYR A 349 -22.87 -3.93 -2.59
C TYR A 349 -22.16 -5.23 -2.16
N LYS A 350 -20.85 -5.34 -2.36
CA LYS A 350 -20.07 -6.52 -1.94
C LYS A 350 -20.13 -6.76 -0.43
N LEU A 351 -20.15 -5.69 0.36
CA LEU A 351 -20.28 -5.78 1.81
C LEU A 351 -21.69 -6.28 2.21
N LEU A 352 -22.73 -5.76 1.56
CA LEU A 352 -24.11 -6.21 1.77
C LEU A 352 -24.30 -7.68 1.36
N GLU A 353 -23.69 -8.09 0.25
CA GLU A 353 -23.73 -9.47 -0.23
C GLU A 353 -23.07 -10.43 0.75
N LYS A 354 -21.85 -10.11 1.20
CA LYS A 354 -21.13 -10.85 2.23
C LYS A 354 -21.87 -10.90 3.57
N TRP A 355 -22.66 -9.87 3.88
CA TRP A 355 -23.47 -9.84 5.10
C TRP A 355 -24.75 -10.66 4.97
N ARG A 356 -25.35 -10.68 3.77
CA ARG A 356 -26.55 -11.46 3.47
C ARG A 356 -26.26 -12.96 3.46
N ASP A 357 -25.14 -13.36 2.89
CA ASP A 357 -24.69 -14.74 2.86
C ASP A 357 -23.17 -14.80 3.12
N PRO A 358 -22.74 -15.22 4.32
CA PRO A 358 -21.32 -15.30 4.65
C PRO A 358 -20.63 -16.50 4.00
N ASP A 359 -21.39 -17.51 3.55
CA ASP A 359 -20.87 -18.76 3.02
C ASP A 359 -20.81 -18.75 1.47
N ASP A 360 -21.66 -17.95 0.81
CA ASP A 360 -21.59 -17.75 -0.65
C ASP A 360 -20.50 -16.74 -1.05
N GLU A 361 -19.70 -17.11 -2.06
CA GLU A 361 -18.83 -16.15 -2.74
C GLU A 361 -19.69 -15.08 -3.45
N PRO A 362 -19.28 -13.80 -3.44
CA PRO A 362 -20.07 -12.73 -4.03
C PRO A 362 -20.35 -12.97 -5.51
N SER A 363 -21.62 -12.86 -5.93
CA SER A 363 -22.12 -13.11 -7.28
C SER A 363 -21.56 -12.15 -8.33
N LEU A 364 -21.04 -10.99 -7.91
CA LEU A 364 -20.29 -10.12 -8.80
C LEU A 364 -18.95 -10.78 -9.12
N PRO A 365 -18.66 -11.05 -10.42
CA PRO A 365 -17.38 -11.61 -10.82
C PRO A 365 -16.24 -10.77 -10.23
N GLN A 366 -15.37 -11.38 -9.44
CA GLN A 366 -14.08 -10.80 -9.11
C GLN A 366 -13.28 -10.64 -10.40
N ASP A 367 -13.44 -9.46 -11.02
CA ASP A 367 -12.76 -9.02 -12.24
C ASP A 367 -12.54 -10.17 -13.25
N ALA A 368 -13.59 -10.46 -14.03
CA ALA A 368 -13.58 -11.41 -15.15
C ALA A 368 -12.50 -11.13 -16.23
N HIS A 369 -11.68 -10.09 -16.06
CA HIS A 369 -10.51 -9.82 -16.90
C HIS A 369 -9.39 -10.86 -16.78
N THR A 370 -9.38 -11.73 -15.75
CA THR A 370 -8.35 -12.78 -15.64
C THR A 370 -8.85 -14.20 -15.94
N SER A 371 -10.18 -14.44 -15.99
CA SER A 371 -10.73 -15.80 -16.14
C SER A 371 -11.51 -16.06 -17.45
N MET A 372 -11.76 -15.05 -18.30
CA MET A 372 -12.49 -15.24 -19.58
C MET A 372 -11.65 -15.89 -20.71
N PHE A 373 -10.64 -16.70 -20.38
CA PHE A 373 -9.84 -17.44 -21.36
C PHE A 373 -9.40 -18.84 -20.89
N THR A 374 -10.09 -19.41 -19.89
CA THR A 374 -9.98 -20.83 -19.58
C THR A 374 -11.32 -21.49 -19.87
N ASP A 375 -11.32 -22.15 -21.03
CA ASP A 375 -12.37 -22.89 -21.73
C ASP A 375 -13.43 -23.60 -20.86
N PRO A 376 -14.69 -23.70 -21.34
CA PRO A 376 -15.42 -24.94 -21.24
C PRO A 376 -14.98 -25.88 -22.39
N GLU A 377 -14.64 -27.10 -22.02
CA GLU A 377 -14.42 -28.27 -22.88
C GLU A 377 -15.18 -28.21 -24.23
N ASN A 378 -14.44 -27.99 -25.32
CA ASN A 378 -14.62 -28.57 -26.66
C ASN A 378 -14.16 -27.62 -27.77
N SER A 379 -12.85 -27.60 -28.06
CA SER A 379 -12.37 -27.27 -29.40
C SER A 379 -10.93 -27.76 -29.62
N GLU A 380 -10.79 -28.93 -30.23
CA GLU A 380 -9.54 -29.56 -30.69
C GLU A 380 -8.82 -28.80 -31.83
N ARG A 381 -8.94 -27.47 -31.95
CA ARG A 381 -8.16 -26.69 -32.94
C ARG A 381 -7.20 -25.73 -32.27
N SER A 382 -6.07 -26.31 -31.91
CA SER A 382 -4.81 -25.64 -31.59
C SER A 382 -4.38 -24.70 -32.73
N GLN A 383 -4.83 -23.43 -32.70
CA GLN A 383 -4.16 -22.34 -33.41
C GLN A 383 -3.05 -21.81 -32.50
N ALA A 384 -1.82 -22.19 -32.85
CA ALA A 384 -0.60 -21.70 -32.23
C ALA A 384 -0.43 -20.20 -32.45
N PHE A 385 -0.96 -19.38 -31.54
CA PHE A 385 -0.56 -17.98 -31.46
C PHE A 385 0.90 -17.90 -30.97
N PRO A 386 1.77 -17.14 -31.64
CA PRO A 386 3.16 -17.00 -31.24
C PRO A 386 3.25 -16.32 -29.87
N PRO A 387 4.17 -16.74 -28.98
CA PRO A 387 4.24 -16.30 -27.60
C PRO A 387 4.86 -14.90 -27.52
N LYS A 388 4.08 -13.85 -27.81
CA LYS A 388 4.55 -12.46 -27.68
C LYS A 388 4.24 -11.90 -26.29
N SER A 389 5.33 -11.53 -25.61
CA SER A 389 5.44 -10.78 -24.35
C SER A 389 5.35 -11.56 -23.01
N ARG A 390 6.26 -12.53 -22.84
CA ARG A 390 6.55 -13.20 -21.54
C ARG A 390 7.12 -12.27 -20.44
N MET A 391 7.38 -10.99 -20.71
CA MET A 391 8.07 -10.12 -19.75
C MET A 391 7.18 -9.66 -18.57
N PHE A 392 5.87 -9.53 -18.76
CA PHE A 392 4.99 -9.00 -17.70
C PHE A 392 4.59 -10.04 -16.63
N LYS A 393 4.74 -11.34 -16.91
CA LYS A 393 4.51 -12.41 -15.90
C LYS A 393 5.52 -12.39 -14.74
N LEU A 394 6.61 -11.61 -14.84
CA LEU A 394 7.59 -11.46 -13.76
C LEU A 394 7.03 -10.71 -12.54
N PHE A 395 5.95 -9.94 -12.72
CA PHE A 395 5.41 -9.04 -11.69
C PHE A 395 3.99 -9.37 -11.22
N ALA A 396 3.29 -10.28 -11.89
CA ALA A 396 1.95 -10.69 -11.47
C ALA A 396 2.02 -11.67 -10.28
N PRO A 397 1.13 -11.54 -9.27
CA PRO A 397 0.96 -12.58 -8.26
C PRO A 397 0.54 -13.90 -8.93
N PRO A 398 0.97 -15.07 -8.42
CA PRO A 398 0.52 -16.35 -8.95
C PRO A 398 -0.99 -16.46 -8.75
N THR A 399 -1.74 -16.61 -9.83
CA THR A 399 -3.11 -17.10 -9.79
C THR A 399 -3.06 -18.60 -9.55
N ASP A 400 -3.70 -19.08 -8.49
CA ASP A 400 -3.79 -20.50 -8.20
C ASP A 400 -4.55 -21.18 -9.35
N THR A 401 -3.81 -21.91 -10.20
CA THR A 401 -4.41 -22.79 -11.19
C THR A 401 -4.96 -24.01 -10.46
N LEU A 402 -6.25 -23.96 -10.15
CA LEU A 402 -6.97 -24.88 -9.26
C LEU A 402 -7.02 -26.36 -9.71
N ASN A 403 -6.50 -26.74 -10.88
CA ASN A 403 -6.82 -28.03 -11.51
C ASN A 403 -5.63 -28.99 -11.72
N HIS A 404 -4.54 -28.85 -10.98
CA HIS A 404 -3.51 -29.89 -10.99
C HIS A 404 -3.34 -30.53 -9.62
N ALA A 405 -3.56 -31.85 -9.60
CA ALA A 405 -3.28 -32.74 -8.49
C ALA A 405 -1.95 -32.33 -7.82
N PRO A 406 -1.89 -32.30 -6.48
CA PRO A 406 -0.77 -31.78 -5.73
C PRO A 406 0.46 -32.65 -6.01
N LYS A 407 1.23 -32.28 -7.04
CA LYS A 407 2.64 -32.65 -7.08
C LYS A 407 3.22 -32.03 -5.83
N GLU A 408 3.65 -32.88 -4.89
CA GLU A 408 4.32 -32.53 -3.65
C GLU A 408 5.16 -31.28 -3.89
N ALA A 409 4.61 -30.13 -3.50
CA ALA A 409 5.34 -28.89 -3.61
C ALA A 409 6.59 -29.11 -2.74
N PRO A 410 7.79 -28.84 -3.26
CA PRO A 410 9.00 -29.00 -2.46
C PRO A 410 8.76 -28.27 -1.13
N PRO A 411 9.10 -28.92 0.01
CA PRO A 411 8.71 -28.44 1.34
C PRO A 411 8.97 -26.94 1.42
N GLU A 412 7.93 -26.16 1.73
CA GLU A 412 8.04 -24.70 1.82
C GLU A 412 9.22 -24.38 2.74
N ASP A 413 10.13 -23.53 2.27
CA ASP A 413 11.40 -23.17 2.90
C ASP A 413 11.11 -22.33 4.17
N ASN A 414 10.69 -22.99 5.24
CA ASN A 414 10.27 -22.42 6.53
C ASN A 414 11.47 -21.99 7.41
N ASP A 415 12.69 -22.18 6.93
CA ASP A 415 13.93 -21.97 7.69
C ASP A 415 14.05 -20.54 8.25
N ILE A 416 13.57 -19.53 7.53
CA ILE A 416 13.68 -18.14 7.99
C ILE A 416 12.68 -17.83 9.12
N ASP A 417 11.53 -18.48 9.16
CA ASP A 417 10.54 -18.26 10.23
C ASP A 417 10.91 -18.99 11.53
N ASP A 418 11.59 -20.13 11.43
CA ASP A 418 12.17 -20.84 12.57
C ASP A 418 13.19 -19.97 13.32
N LEU A 419 13.99 -19.19 12.58
CA LEU A 419 14.96 -18.23 13.12
C LEU A 419 14.38 -17.15 14.02
N MET A 420 13.12 -16.82 13.81
CA MET A 420 12.44 -15.78 14.57
C MET A 420 11.71 -16.30 15.80
N ARG A 421 11.55 -17.62 15.90
CA ARG A 421 10.83 -18.28 17.00
C ARG A 421 11.49 -17.98 18.35
N ASP A 422 12.82 -17.93 18.38
CA ASP A 422 13.62 -17.72 19.60
C ASP A 422 13.82 -16.23 19.94
N LYS A 423 13.35 -15.31 19.09
CA LYS A 423 13.55 -13.87 19.32
C LYS A 423 12.49 -13.31 20.27
N PRO A 424 12.83 -12.28 21.08
CA PRO A 424 11.89 -11.68 22.01
C PRO A 424 10.68 -11.06 21.26
N PRO A 425 9.47 -11.10 21.84
CA PRO A 425 8.25 -10.63 21.17
C PRO A 425 8.35 -9.20 20.63
N ARG A 426 9.01 -8.30 21.35
CA ARG A 426 9.23 -6.90 20.92
C ARG A 426 9.94 -6.81 19.56
N LEU A 427 10.90 -7.70 19.30
CA LEU A 427 11.64 -7.74 18.04
C LEU A 427 10.77 -8.30 16.91
N ARG A 428 9.96 -9.32 17.20
CA ARG A 428 8.97 -9.87 16.25
C ARG A 428 7.96 -8.81 15.83
N TYR A 429 7.44 -8.04 16.78
CA TYR A 429 6.60 -6.87 16.48
C TYR A 429 7.34 -5.87 15.59
N LEU A 430 8.57 -5.49 15.97
CA LEU A 430 9.35 -4.53 15.19
C LEU A 430 9.57 -5.00 13.74
N VAL A 431 9.81 -6.30 13.51
CA VAL A 431 9.94 -6.86 12.15
C VAL A 431 8.60 -6.92 11.43
N SER A 432 7.48 -7.18 12.11
CA SER A 432 6.15 -7.08 11.46
C SER A 432 5.87 -5.65 10.95
N TRP A 433 6.31 -4.64 11.71
CA TRP A 433 6.19 -3.23 11.35
C TRP A 433 7.24 -2.78 10.32
N LEU A 434 8.43 -3.37 10.36
CA LEU A 434 9.55 -3.07 9.47
C LEU A 434 10.11 -4.40 8.93
N PRO A 435 9.42 -5.05 7.96
CA PRO A 435 9.78 -6.39 7.45
C PRO A 435 11.20 -6.47 6.92
N TRP A 436 11.74 -5.32 6.52
CA TRP A 436 13.10 -5.23 6.01
C TRP A 436 14.19 -5.34 7.07
N LEU A 437 13.88 -5.21 8.36
CA LEU A 437 14.86 -5.46 9.41
C LEU A 437 15.40 -6.90 9.33
N SER A 438 14.62 -7.83 8.77
CA SER A 438 15.06 -9.20 8.50
C SER A 438 16.19 -9.28 7.45
N LEU A 439 16.35 -8.25 6.61
CA LEU A 439 17.40 -8.20 5.58
C LEU A 439 18.74 -7.72 6.11
N LEU A 440 18.79 -7.14 7.32
CA LEU A 440 20.04 -6.63 7.88
C LEU A 440 21.04 -7.78 8.10
N HIS A 441 22.31 -7.57 7.74
CA HIS A 441 23.34 -8.62 7.75
C HIS A 441 23.48 -9.36 9.08
N ARG A 442 23.22 -8.67 10.20
CA ARG A 442 23.22 -9.25 11.55
C ARG A 442 22.25 -10.44 11.67
N TRP A 443 21.11 -10.35 11.01
CA TRP A 443 20.08 -11.38 11.01
C TRP A 443 20.46 -12.57 10.13
N LYS A 444 21.08 -12.29 8.99
CA LYS A 444 21.64 -13.34 8.12
C LYS A 444 22.71 -14.15 8.84
N LYS A 445 23.57 -13.51 9.64
CA LYS A 445 24.61 -14.21 10.41
C LYS A 445 24.03 -15.15 11.47
N ASP A 446 22.96 -14.73 12.13
CA ASP A 446 22.23 -15.59 13.07
C ASP A 446 21.58 -16.78 12.33
N ALA A 447 21.05 -16.56 11.12
CA ALA A 447 20.51 -17.59 10.24
C ALA A 447 21.53 -18.66 9.86
N ASP A 448 22.69 -18.21 9.40
CA ASP A 448 23.77 -19.10 9.00
C ASP A 448 24.29 -19.93 10.20
N ARG A 449 24.35 -19.33 11.40
CA ARG A 449 24.73 -20.02 12.64
C ARG A 449 23.71 -21.09 13.07
N LEU A 450 22.42 -20.77 13.01
CA LEU A 450 21.36 -21.71 13.38
C LEU A 450 21.29 -22.89 12.41
N ASN A 451 21.40 -22.61 11.11
CA ASN A 451 21.47 -23.65 10.07
C ASN A 451 22.71 -24.54 10.24
N PHE A 452 23.85 -23.97 10.62
CA PHE A 452 25.05 -24.74 10.96
C PHE A 452 24.81 -25.67 12.15
N HIS A 453 24.22 -25.18 13.24
CA HIS A 453 23.86 -26.00 14.40
C HIS A 453 22.84 -27.10 14.07
N ARG A 454 21.81 -26.79 13.26
CA ARG A 454 20.80 -27.77 12.82
C ARG A 454 21.43 -28.87 11.97
N ARG A 455 22.32 -28.51 11.05
CA ARG A 455 23.04 -29.47 10.22
C ARG A 455 23.94 -30.36 11.07
N TRP A 456 24.61 -29.80 12.07
CA TRP A 456 25.46 -30.53 12.99
C TRP A 456 24.67 -31.50 13.88
N THR A 457 23.57 -31.06 14.49
CA THR A 457 22.69 -31.91 15.32
C THR A 457 22.00 -33.03 14.52
N ASN A 458 21.58 -32.76 13.28
CA ASN A 458 21.06 -33.81 12.40
C ASN A 458 22.16 -34.82 12.01
N GLN A 459 23.40 -34.36 11.80
CA GLN A 459 24.54 -35.24 11.53
C GLN A 459 24.89 -36.12 12.74
N GLU A 460 24.78 -35.61 13.96
CA GLU A 460 24.96 -36.41 15.18
C GLU A 460 23.84 -37.44 15.36
N ARG A 461 22.56 -37.07 15.19
CA ARG A 461 21.45 -38.05 15.24
C ARG A 461 21.59 -39.16 14.21
N GLY A 462 22.05 -38.82 13.00
CA GLY A 462 22.34 -39.81 11.97
C GLY A 462 23.45 -40.80 12.34
N ARG A 463 24.41 -40.41 13.19
CA ARG A 463 25.47 -41.30 13.70
C ARG A 463 25.02 -42.16 14.88
N SER A 464 24.10 -41.67 15.71
CA SER A 464 23.60 -42.43 16.88
C SER A 464 22.67 -43.59 16.51
N TYR A 465 22.10 -43.59 15.31
CA TYR A 465 21.26 -44.68 14.77
C TYR A 465 21.99 -45.48 13.69
N SER A 466 23.27 -45.80 13.89
CA SER A 466 23.84 -46.94 13.18
C SER A 466 23.23 -48.20 13.83
N PRO A 467 22.35 -48.96 13.14
CA PRO A 467 21.79 -50.15 13.73
C PRO A 467 22.96 -51.08 14.03
N ALA A 468 23.22 -51.31 15.31
CA ALA A 468 24.06 -52.40 15.74
C ALA A 468 23.47 -53.66 15.10
N THR A 469 24.24 -54.25 14.20
CA THR A 469 23.97 -55.47 13.47
C THR A 469 23.47 -56.52 14.46
N THR A 470 22.16 -56.63 14.59
CA THR A 470 21.55 -57.64 15.45
C THR A 470 21.59 -58.92 14.65
N LEU A 471 22.37 -59.88 15.14
CA LEU A 471 22.54 -61.20 14.60
C LEU A 471 21.18 -61.82 14.19
N GLN A 472 21.23 -62.55 13.07
CA GLN A 472 20.21 -63.48 12.58
C GLN A 472 19.58 -64.30 13.72
N GLY A 473 18.33 -63.98 14.07
CA GLY A 473 17.42 -64.85 14.79
C GLY A 473 16.41 -65.44 13.80
N THR A 474 16.30 -66.75 13.82
CA THR A 474 15.43 -67.60 13.00
C THR A 474 13.93 -67.20 13.05
N PRO A 475 13.16 -67.47 11.99
CA PRO A 475 11.74 -67.14 11.94
C PRO A 475 10.94 -68.11 12.83
N VAL A 476 10.27 -67.57 13.85
CA VAL A 476 9.21 -68.27 14.59
C VAL A 476 7.87 -67.65 14.18
N SER A 477 6.97 -68.48 13.68
CA SER A 477 5.61 -68.08 13.31
C SER A 477 4.80 -67.73 14.57
N ALA A 478 4.38 -66.47 14.69
CA ALA A 478 3.43 -66.06 15.71
C ALA A 478 2.05 -65.86 15.06
N ASN A 479 1.12 -66.76 15.39
CA ASN A 479 -0.31 -66.56 15.21
C ASN A 479 -0.75 -65.40 16.11
N PHE A 480 -1.00 -64.23 15.51
CA PHE A 480 -1.56 -63.09 16.21
C PHE A 480 -3.08 -63.17 16.15
N VAL A 481 -3.71 -63.62 17.23
CA VAL A 481 -5.16 -63.57 17.43
C VAL A 481 -5.51 -62.18 17.96
N ASN A 482 -6.36 -61.47 17.21
CA ASN A 482 -6.87 -60.15 17.54
C ASN A 482 -7.96 -60.25 18.63
N PRO A 483 -7.80 -59.69 19.84
CA PRO A 483 -8.72 -59.93 20.96
C PRO A 483 -9.88 -58.92 21.08
N TYR A 484 -10.16 -58.09 20.07
CA TYR A 484 -11.27 -57.13 20.13
C TYR A 484 -12.34 -57.42 19.08
N MET A 485 -13.17 -58.44 19.35
CA MET A 485 -14.52 -58.53 18.79
C MET A 485 -15.51 -58.33 19.94
N ALA A 486 -16.15 -57.16 19.98
CA ALA A 486 -17.24 -56.88 20.90
C ALA A 486 -18.49 -57.65 20.44
N GLN A 487 -19.00 -58.53 21.30
CA GLN A 487 -20.31 -59.14 21.16
C GLN A 487 -21.38 -58.12 21.53
N ILE A 488 -22.30 -57.85 20.61
CA ILE A 488 -23.57 -57.18 20.87
C ILE A 488 -24.61 -58.29 21.08
N PRO A 489 -25.35 -58.33 22.20
CA PRO A 489 -26.51 -59.19 22.34
C PRO A 489 -27.79 -58.50 21.83
N ASP A 490 -28.68 -59.32 21.27
CA ASP A 490 -30.05 -59.01 20.87
C ASP A 490 -30.96 -58.65 22.07
#